data_AF-A0A624YG89-F1
#
_entry.id   AF-A0A624YG89-F1
#
_cell.length_a   1.000
_cell.length_b   1.000
_cell.length_c   1.000
_cell.angle_alpha   90.00
_cell.angle_beta   90.00
_cell.angle_gamma   90.00
#
_symmetry.space_group_name_H-M   'P 1'
#
loop_
_entity.id
_entity.type
_entity.pdbx_description
1 polymer ?
#
loop_
_entity_poly.entity_id
_entity_poly.type
_entity_poly.pdbx_seq_one_letter_code
_entity_poly.pdbx_strand_id
1 'polypeptide(L)'
;MKSFVSKDGEKVPLYKALREIIPAEWKVNLSPPVVEKFTHNVSWKGNDQWPYVLRKMLTAYGLKAEINDKKAEIVILYAQKASVPVKSVTLSAKPQITRLPETRVLKPPVVPVVTQGILPPVKKNVPIIKPAPVSVLKVWTLDKGTTLQKGFNSWVEKETCPTAKKKWTVKWDTDTDYPIDEPLTFRVRNFEEATDQLFNLYRKAQVPLYADGYRNQCLIIIN
;
A
#
# COMPACT_ATOMS: atom_id res chain seq x y z
N MET A 1 12.58 -18.07 -8.77
CA MET A 1 13.41 -16.86 -8.61
C MET A 1 12.72 -15.70 -9.31
N LYS A 2 12.41 -14.62 -8.58
CA LYS A 2 11.88 -13.38 -9.19
C LYS A 2 13.04 -12.63 -9.83
N SER A 3 12.93 -12.26 -11.12
CA SER A 3 14.02 -11.60 -11.85
C SER A 3 14.21 -10.15 -11.44
N PHE A 4 15.46 -9.67 -11.51
CA PHE A 4 15.85 -8.32 -11.13
C PHE A 4 15.98 -7.41 -12.36
N VAL A 5 15.44 -6.19 -12.28
CA VAL A 5 15.54 -5.19 -13.35
C VAL A 5 16.70 -4.27 -13.05
N SER A 6 17.78 -4.38 -13.80
CA SER A 6 19.00 -3.60 -13.54
C SER A 6 19.05 -2.26 -14.26
N LYS A 7 18.19 -2.06 -15.28
CA LYS A 7 18.24 -0.88 -16.15
C LYS A 7 17.10 0.08 -15.85
N ASP A 8 17.43 1.37 -15.82
CA ASP A 8 16.46 2.46 -15.85
C ASP A 8 15.91 2.63 -17.27
N GLY A 9 14.67 3.12 -17.36
CA GLY A 9 14.05 3.50 -18.62
C GLY A 9 13.46 4.90 -18.53
N GLU A 10 13.72 5.73 -19.54
CA GLU A 10 13.19 7.08 -19.63
C GLU A 10 12.44 7.27 -20.94
N LYS A 11 11.20 7.79 -20.85
CA LYS A 11 10.32 8.10 -21.98
C LYS A 11 10.22 6.94 -22.98
N VAL A 12 10.02 5.73 -22.49
CA VAL A 12 9.89 4.51 -23.29
C VAL A 12 8.40 4.23 -23.56
N PRO A 13 8.00 3.75 -24.77
CA PRO A 13 6.64 3.30 -25.01
C PRO A 13 6.24 2.16 -24.07
N LEU A 14 4.99 2.14 -23.58
CA LEU A 14 4.51 1.16 -22.60
C LEU A 14 4.87 -0.28 -22.97
N TYR A 15 4.53 -0.72 -24.18
CA TYR A 15 4.79 -2.10 -24.61
C TYR A 15 6.29 -2.48 -24.61
N LYS A 16 7.17 -1.53 -24.94
CA LYS A 16 8.62 -1.74 -24.89
C LYS A 16 9.10 -1.82 -23.43
N ALA A 17 8.63 -0.91 -22.58
CA ALA A 17 8.93 -0.92 -21.15
C ALA A 17 8.52 -2.24 -20.48
N LEU A 18 7.33 -2.75 -20.82
CA LEU A 18 6.83 -4.02 -20.29
C LEU A 18 7.77 -5.18 -20.64
N ARG A 19 8.31 -5.23 -21.86
CA ARG A 19 9.28 -6.27 -22.26
C ARG A 19 10.66 -6.14 -21.62
N GLU A 20 11.05 -4.93 -21.22
CA GLU A 20 12.33 -4.71 -20.53
C GLU A 20 12.25 -5.00 -19.03
N ILE A 21 11.08 -4.75 -18.42
CA ILE A 21 10.85 -4.98 -17.00
C ILE A 21 10.48 -6.45 -16.75
N ILE A 22 9.53 -6.99 -17.52
CA ILE A 22 8.91 -8.29 -17.25
C ILE A 22 9.76 -9.40 -17.87
N PRO A 23 10.03 -10.52 -17.16
CA PRO A 23 10.76 -11.65 -17.72
C PRO A 23 10.04 -12.24 -18.94
N ALA A 24 10.78 -12.67 -19.95
CA ALA A 24 10.24 -13.16 -21.22
C ALA A 24 9.25 -14.34 -21.08
N GLU A 25 9.35 -15.08 -19.98
CA GLU A 25 8.49 -16.24 -19.65
C GLU A 25 7.05 -15.85 -19.27
N TRP A 26 6.75 -14.56 -19.07
CA TRP A 26 5.43 -14.10 -18.64
C TRP A 26 4.59 -13.61 -19.82
N LYS A 27 3.31 -14.00 -19.81
CA LYS A 27 2.30 -13.51 -20.75
C LYS A 27 1.75 -12.18 -20.27
N VAL A 28 1.89 -11.14 -21.10
CA VAL A 28 1.44 -9.79 -20.78
C VAL A 28 0.23 -9.42 -21.63
N ASN A 29 -0.90 -9.20 -20.98
CA ASN A 29 -2.15 -8.80 -21.59
C ASN A 29 -2.51 -7.36 -21.15
N LEU A 30 -2.86 -6.52 -22.12
CA LEU A 30 -3.38 -5.19 -21.84
C LEU A 30 -4.90 -5.22 -22.00
N SER A 31 -5.62 -4.65 -21.04
CA SER A 31 -7.06 -4.47 -21.20
C SER A 31 -7.36 -3.55 -22.40
N PRO A 32 -8.46 -3.78 -23.15
CA PRO A 32 -8.80 -2.99 -24.33
C PRO A 32 -8.76 -1.46 -24.11
N PRO A 33 -9.26 -0.91 -22.97
CA PRO A 33 -9.19 0.51 -22.71
C PRO A 33 -7.76 1.06 -22.63
N VAL A 34 -6.81 0.27 -22.12
CA VAL A 34 -5.40 0.69 -22.01
C VAL A 34 -4.78 0.73 -23.40
N VAL A 35 -5.05 -0.27 -24.25
CA VAL A 35 -4.54 -0.29 -25.64
C VAL A 35 -5.06 0.91 -26.44
N GLU A 36 -6.33 1.27 -26.26
CA GLU A 36 -6.96 2.36 -27.02
C GLU A 36 -6.56 3.77 -26.53
N LYS A 37 -6.43 3.94 -25.21
CA LYS A 37 -6.33 5.28 -24.60
C LYS A 37 -4.95 5.62 -24.06
N PHE A 38 -4.09 4.63 -23.83
CA PHE A 38 -2.79 4.88 -23.25
C PHE A 38 -1.74 5.17 -24.33
N THR A 39 -1.46 6.45 -24.55
CA THR A 39 -0.46 6.92 -25.52
C THR A 39 0.80 7.51 -24.87
N HIS A 40 0.85 7.53 -23.54
CA HIS A 40 1.97 8.11 -22.80
C HIS A 40 3.21 7.22 -22.83
N ASN A 41 4.37 7.86 -22.82
CA ASN A 41 5.63 7.17 -22.58
C ASN A 41 5.83 7.00 -21.07
N VAL A 42 6.28 5.83 -20.68
CA VAL A 42 6.55 5.46 -19.30
C VAL A 42 8.03 5.56 -18.98
N SER A 43 8.33 5.89 -17.73
CA SER A 43 9.68 5.88 -17.19
C SER A 43 9.70 5.07 -15.91
N TRP A 44 10.78 4.33 -15.68
CA TRP A 44 10.96 3.54 -14.48
C TRP A 44 12.41 3.63 -13.99
N LYS A 45 12.57 3.36 -12.69
CA LYS A 45 13.87 3.16 -12.08
C LYS A 45 14.05 1.67 -11.81
N GLY A 46 15.16 1.13 -12.29
CA GLY A 46 15.59 -0.23 -12.03
C GLY A 46 16.20 -0.35 -10.63
N ASN A 47 17.08 -1.33 -10.50
CA ASN A 47 17.70 -1.76 -9.24
C ASN A 47 16.71 -2.32 -8.22
N ASP A 48 15.69 -3.03 -8.70
CA ASP A 48 14.64 -3.63 -7.88
C ASP A 48 14.03 -4.85 -8.60
N GLN A 49 13.24 -5.67 -7.92
CA GLN A 49 12.58 -6.81 -8.55
C GLN A 49 11.50 -6.33 -9.52
N TRP A 50 11.37 -7.04 -10.65
CA TRP A 50 10.47 -6.63 -11.72
C TRP A 50 9.01 -6.37 -11.30
N PRO A 51 8.38 -7.13 -10.36
CA PRO A 51 6.99 -6.86 -9.98
C PRO A 51 6.84 -5.50 -9.31
N TYR A 52 7.83 -5.08 -8.52
CA TYR A 52 7.82 -3.79 -7.83
C TYR A 52 8.11 -2.65 -8.79
N VAL A 53 9.11 -2.80 -9.67
CA VAL A 53 9.40 -1.83 -10.73
C VAL A 53 8.17 -1.61 -11.60
N LEU A 54 7.53 -2.70 -12.05
CA LEU A 54 6.32 -2.66 -12.87
C LEU A 54 5.18 -1.92 -12.15
N ARG A 55 4.84 -2.33 -10.92
CA ARG A 55 3.74 -1.71 -10.16
C ARG A 55 3.99 -0.23 -9.90
N LYS A 56 5.21 0.13 -9.52
CA LYS A 56 5.61 1.53 -9.27
C LYS A 56 5.51 2.37 -10.53
N MET A 57 6.03 1.86 -11.66
CA MET A 57 5.91 2.50 -12.96
C MET A 57 4.43 2.71 -13.32
N LEU A 58 3.62 1.65 -13.30
CA LEU A 58 2.20 1.72 -13.68
C LEU A 58 1.40 2.67 -12.79
N THR A 59 1.66 2.69 -11.48
CA THR A 59 0.96 3.56 -10.52
C THR A 59 1.17 5.04 -10.86
N ALA A 60 2.35 5.43 -11.34
CA ALA A 60 2.65 6.82 -11.73
C ALA A 60 1.76 7.32 -12.89
N TYR A 61 1.22 6.39 -13.69
CA TYR A 61 0.35 6.70 -14.83
C TYR A 61 -1.10 6.25 -14.62
N GLY A 62 -1.49 5.97 -13.37
CA GLY A 62 -2.87 5.54 -13.05
C GLY A 62 -3.22 4.17 -13.61
N LEU A 63 -2.23 3.30 -13.82
CA LEU A 63 -2.40 1.91 -14.24
C LEU A 63 -2.13 0.98 -13.06
N LYS A 64 -2.62 -0.25 -13.16
CA LYS A 64 -2.39 -1.35 -12.20
C LYS A 64 -2.09 -2.64 -12.96
N ALA A 65 -1.20 -3.46 -12.40
CA ALA A 65 -0.96 -4.83 -12.84
C ALA A 65 -1.65 -5.83 -11.91
N GLU A 66 -2.39 -6.76 -12.50
CA GLU A 66 -2.85 -7.99 -11.88
C GLU A 66 -1.91 -9.12 -12.28
N ILE A 67 -1.15 -9.63 -11.31
CA ILE A 67 -0.14 -10.66 -11.52
C ILE A 67 -0.73 -12.00 -11.07
N ASN A 68 -0.76 -12.96 -11.97
CA ASN A 68 -1.17 -14.33 -11.71
C ASN A 68 0.04 -15.27 -11.78
N ASP A 69 0.67 -15.48 -10.64
CA ASP A 69 1.87 -16.32 -10.50
C ASP A 69 1.63 -17.76 -10.96
N LYS A 70 0.41 -18.29 -10.84
CA LYS A 70 0.09 -19.67 -11.24
C LYS A 70 0.09 -19.89 -12.74
N LYS A 71 -0.24 -18.85 -13.51
CA LYS A 71 -0.34 -18.89 -14.98
C LYS A 71 0.81 -18.16 -15.68
N ALA A 72 1.73 -17.57 -14.92
CA ALA A 72 2.72 -16.62 -15.43
C ALA A 72 2.06 -15.56 -16.32
N GLU A 73 0.93 -15.00 -15.87
CA GLU A 73 0.11 -14.07 -16.65
C GLU A 73 -0.04 -12.74 -15.91
N ILE A 74 0.07 -11.63 -16.65
CA ILE A 74 -0.05 -10.27 -16.13
C ILE A 74 -1.10 -9.55 -16.97
N VAL A 75 -2.09 -8.96 -16.29
CA VAL A 75 -3.10 -8.12 -16.92
C VAL A 75 -2.92 -6.67 -16.48
N ILE A 76 -2.82 -5.74 -17.43
CA ILE A 76 -2.67 -4.31 -17.16
C ILE A 76 -4.00 -3.60 -17.43
N LEU A 77 -4.48 -2.92 -16.40
CA LEU A 77 -5.72 -2.16 -16.40
C LEU A 77 -5.52 -0.76 -15.83
N TYR A 78 -6.46 0.14 -16.13
CA TYR A 78 -6.53 1.41 -15.41
C TYR A 78 -6.84 1.16 -13.95
N ALA A 79 -6.09 1.81 -13.05
CA ALA A 79 -6.40 1.83 -11.65
C ALA A 79 -7.76 2.51 -11.47
N GLN A 80 -8.76 1.75 -11.04
CA GLN A 80 -10.04 2.31 -10.64
C GLN A 80 -9.76 3.20 -9.43
N LYS A 81 -10.02 4.51 -9.53
CA LYS A 81 -10.02 5.38 -8.35
C LYS A 81 -11.00 4.75 -7.37
N ALA A 82 -10.54 4.45 -6.15
CA ALA A 82 -11.33 3.73 -5.17
C ALA A 82 -12.64 4.49 -4.87
N SER A 83 -13.71 4.07 -5.53
CA SER A 83 -15.08 4.43 -5.24
C SER A 83 -15.86 3.14 -5.07
N VAL A 84 -15.85 2.60 -3.83
CA VAL A 84 -16.74 1.56 -3.27
C VAL A 84 -16.79 0.21 -4.07
N PRO A 85 -17.27 -0.92 -3.49
CA PRO A 85 -17.01 -2.24 -4.03
C PRO A 85 -17.87 -2.53 -5.27
N VAL A 86 -17.23 -3.04 -6.33
CA VAL A 86 -17.89 -3.50 -7.56
C VAL A 86 -18.51 -4.88 -7.31
N LYS A 87 -19.85 -4.93 -7.26
CA LYS A 87 -20.62 -6.10 -7.68
C LYS A 87 -20.70 -6.10 -9.21
N SER A 88 -20.58 -7.29 -9.77
CA SER A 88 -20.48 -7.66 -11.18
C SER A 88 -21.58 -7.09 -12.09
N VAL A 89 -21.16 -6.56 -13.25
CA VAL A 89 -21.77 -6.51 -14.60
C VAL A 89 -23.21 -5.97 -14.76
N THR A 90 -23.42 -4.94 -15.60
CA THR A 90 -24.20 -4.96 -16.88
C THR A 90 -24.05 -3.62 -17.63
N LEU A 91 -23.88 -3.70 -18.95
CA LEU A 91 -23.84 -2.58 -19.92
C LEU A 91 -25.24 -1.94 -20.11
N SER A 92 -25.34 -0.60 -20.24
CA SER A 92 -25.96 0.10 -21.40
C SER A 92 -26.19 1.61 -21.18
N ALA A 93 -25.83 2.40 -22.21
CA ALA A 93 -26.35 3.71 -22.67
C ALA A 93 -26.13 5.05 -21.90
N LYS A 94 -25.09 5.79 -22.33
CA LYS A 94 -24.93 7.23 -22.74
C LYS A 94 -25.84 8.40 -22.24
N PRO A 95 -25.40 9.69 -22.36
CA PRO A 95 -25.37 10.68 -21.26
C PRO A 95 -26.12 12.01 -21.53
N GLN A 96 -26.38 12.82 -20.48
CA GLN A 96 -26.59 14.26 -20.69
C GLN A 96 -26.18 15.14 -19.49
N ILE A 97 -25.53 16.24 -19.86
CA ILE A 97 -24.83 17.29 -19.10
C ILE A 97 -25.84 18.30 -18.50
N THR A 98 -25.51 19.01 -17.40
CA THR A 98 -25.47 20.51 -17.33
C THR A 98 -25.31 21.08 -15.90
N ARG A 99 -24.13 21.68 -15.68
CA ARG A 99 -23.72 22.96 -15.02
C ARG A 99 -24.30 23.48 -13.69
N LEU A 100 -23.35 23.96 -12.86
CA LEU A 100 -23.43 24.96 -11.78
C LEU A 100 -23.90 26.35 -12.27
N PRO A 101 -24.32 27.24 -11.34
CA PRO A 101 -23.50 28.44 -11.11
C PRO A 101 -23.33 28.86 -9.62
N GLU A 102 -22.19 29.51 -9.38
CA GLU A 102 -21.77 30.24 -8.18
C GLU A 102 -22.60 31.51 -7.93
N THR A 103 -22.68 32.01 -6.68
CA THR A 103 -22.36 33.44 -6.39
C THR A 103 -21.83 33.63 -4.96
N ARG A 104 -20.82 34.52 -4.89
CA ARG A 104 -19.96 34.98 -3.78
C ARG A 104 -20.68 35.82 -2.71
N VAL A 105 -19.99 36.07 -1.57
CA VAL A 105 -19.65 37.39 -0.91
C VAL A 105 -18.81 37.06 0.38
N LEU A 106 -17.47 37.08 0.45
CA LEU A 106 -16.52 38.18 0.83
C LEU A 106 -17.01 39.10 1.98
N LYS A 107 -16.41 39.28 3.18
CA LYS A 107 -15.01 39.43 3.62
C LYS A 107 -14.93 39.58 5.19
N PRO A 108 -13.72 39.54 5.81
CA PRO A 108 -13.38 39.55 7.27
C PRO A 108 -13.06 41.01 7.77
N PRO A 109 -12.46 41.38 8.97
CA PRO A 109 -11.32 40.75 9.72
C PRO A 109 -11.18 41.00 11.27
N VAL A 110 -10.05 40.48 11.83
CA VAL A 110 -9.25 40.95 13.00
C VAL A 110 -9.46 40.32 14.41
N VAL A 111 -8.35 39.78 14.95
CA VAL A 111 -8.00 39.29 16.33
C VAL A 111 -7.24 40.41 17.10
N PRO A 112 -6.76 40.33 18.37
CA PRO A 112 -6.99 39.46 19.55
C PRO A 112 -7.20 40.27 20.88
N VAL A 113 -7.29 39.67 22.08
CA VAL A 113 -6.73 40.17 23.38
C VAL A 113 -6.88 39.12 24.50
N VAL A 114 -5.83 39.01 25.32
CA VAL A 114 -5.56 38.10 26.46
C VAL A 114 -5.98 38.73 27.79
N THR A 115 -6.48 37.98 28.79
CA THR A 115 -6.31 38.27 30.25
C THR A 115 -6.56 37.02 31.11
N GLN A 116 -5.65 36.74 32.06
CA GLN A 116 -5.69 35.68 33.10
C GLN A 116 -6.44 36.15 34.38
N GLY A 117 -7.04 35.22 35.16
CA GLY A 117 -7.47 35.49 36.56
C GLY A 117 -8.39 34.44 37.25
N ILE A 118 -7.79 33.48 37.97
CA ILE A 118 -8.08 32.90 39.32
C ILE A 118 -9.55 32.68 39.85
N LEU A 119 -9.94 31.38 40.01
CA LEU A 119 -10.74 30.59 41.04
C LEU A 119 -12.06 31.12 41.71
N PRO A 120 -12.92 30.28 42.39
CA PRO A 120 -13.67 29.03 42.08
C PRO A 120 -15.20 29.16 42.47
N PRO A 121 -15.98 28.12 42.86
CA PRO A 121 -16.54 26.97 42.12
C PRO A 121 -18.10 27.03 42.02
N VAL A 122 -18.72 26.66 40.89
CA VAL A 122 -20.17 26.37 40.87
C VAL A 122 -20.47 25.13 40.04
N LYS A 123 -21.11 24.18 40.70
CA LYS A 123 -21.62 22.89 40.21
C LYS A 123 -22.23 23.04 38.81
N LYS A 124 -21.58 22.47 37.79
CA LYS A 124 -22.20 22.22 36.50
C LYS A 124 -22.44 20.72 36.36
N ASN A 125 -23.70 20.37 36.20
CA ASN A 125 -24.09 19.08 35.63
C ASN A 125 -23.29 18.88 34.35
N VAL A 126 -22.32 17.96 34.39
CA VAL A 126 -21.59 17.54 33.20
C VAL A 126 -22.55 16.70 32.38
N PRO A 127 -22.91 17.09 31.14
CA PRO A 127 -23.53 16.17 30.22
C PRO A 127 -22.53 15.03 30.02
N ILE A 128 -22.95 13.80 30.28
CA ILE A 128 -22.15 12.61 29.99
C ILE A 128 -21.88 12.59 28.49
N ILE A 129 -20.73 13.12 28.08
CA ILE A 129 -20.19 12.92 26.74
C ILE A 129 -19.78 11.46 26.71
N LYS A 130 -20.53 10.64 25.96
CA LYS A 130 -20.10 9.27 25.61
C LYS A 130 -18.67 9.37 25.06
N PRO A 131 -17.67 8.69 25.64
CA PRO A 131 -16.34 8.68 25.07
C PRO A 131 -16.41 8.21 23.62
N ALA A 132 -15.87 9.01 22.70
CA ALA A 132 -15.61 8.52 21.35
C ALA A 132 -14.76 7.23 21.45
N PRO A 133 -15.03 6.19 20.65
CA PRO A 133 -14.28 4.95 20.74
C PRO A 133 -12.79 5.23 20.47
N VAL A 134 -11.97 5.14 21.52
CA VAL A 134 -10.52 5.22 21.44
C VAL A 134 -10.08 4.01 20.63
N SER A 135 -9.53 4.22 19.44
CA SER A 135 -8.98 3.13 18.63
C SER A 135 -7.84 2.48 19.42
N VAL A 136 -8.03 1.26 19.90
CA VAL A 136 -7.00 0.52 20.64
C VAL A 136 -5.91 0.12 19.66
N LEU A 137 -4.83 0.91 19.62
CA LEU A 137 -3.63 0.57 18.85
C LEU A 137 -2.89 -0.56 19.57
N LYS A 138 -2.50 -1.59 18.84
CA LYS A 138 -1.62 -2.66 19.32
C LYS A 138 -0.17 -2.27 19.04
N VAL A 139 0.73 -2.78 19.87
CA VAL A 139 2.16 -2.48 19.80
C VAL A 139 2.90 -3.72 19.32
N TRP A 140 3.75 -3.56 18.31
CA TRP A 140 4.66 -4.59 17.80
C TRP A 140 6.10 -4.10 17.94
N THR A 141 6.97 -4.94 18.49
CA THR A 141 8.37 -4.58 18.79
C THR A 141 9.35 -5.63 18.28
N LEU A 142 10.47 -5.16 17.71
CA LEU A 142 11.65 -5.98 17.46
C LEU A 142 12.76 -5.54 18.40
N ASP A 143 13.29 -6.47 19.19
CA ASP A 143 14.35 -6.19 20.14
C ASP A 143 15.71 -6.09 19.47
N LYS A 144 16.59 -5.25 20.00
CA LYS A 144 17.97 -5.16 19.57
C LYS A 144 18.68 -6.50 19.72
N GLY A 145 19.51 -6.86 18.74
CA GLY A 145 20.29 -8.10 18.74
C GLY A 145 19.53 -9.33 18.24
N THR A 146 18.27 -9.19 17.81
CA THR A 146 17.59 -10.23 16.99
C THR A 146 17.87 -10.00 15.50
N THR A 147 17.43 -10.93 14.66
CA THR A 147 17.37 -10.74 13.21
C THR A 147 15.95 -10.40 12.76
N LEU A 148 15.81 -9.76 11.60
CA LEU A 148 14.52 -9.39 11.03
C LEU A 148 13.64 -10.62 10.83
N GLN A 149 14.19 -11.73 10.32
CA GLN A 149 13.46 -12.98 10.13
C GLN A 149 12.97 -13.56 11.46
N LYS A 150 13.86 -13.71 12.44
CA LYS A 150 13.49 -14.25 13.76
C LYS A 150 12.46 -13.37 14.46
N GLY A 151 12.68 -12.06 14.42
CA GLY A 151 11.81 -11.05 14.99
C GLY A 151 10.42 -11.08 14.38
N PHE A 152 10.33 -11.05 13.05
CA PHE A 152 9.06 -11.07 12.34
C PHE A 152 8.28 -12.39 12.54
N ASN A 153 8.97 -13.53 12.50
CA ASN A 153 8.35 -14.82 12.80
C ASN A 153 7.74 -14.85 14.22
N SER A 154 8.38 -14.22 15.19
CA SER A 154 7.82 -14.11 16.55
C SER A 154 6.52 -13.31 16.62
N TRP A 155 6.33 -12.33 15.73
CA TRP A 155 5.06 -11.62 15.60
C TRP A 155 4.01 -12.54 14.99
N VAL A 156 4.32 -13.15 13.85
CA VAL A 156 3.43 -14.04 13.10
C VAL A 156 2.89 -15.17 13.98
N GLU A 157 3.73 -15.79 14.81
CA GLU A 157 3.34 -16.86 15.73
C GLU A 157 2.27 -16.46 16.75
N LYS A 158 2.20 -15.17 17.10
CA LYS A 158 1.25 -14.60 18.06
C LYS A 158 -0.03 -14.11 17.39
N GLU A 159 -0.08 -14.07 16.06
CA GLU A 159 -1.20 -13.52 15.30
C GLU A 159 -2.04 -14.61 14.66
N THR A 160 -3.34 -14.35 14.58
CA THR A 160 -4.29 -15.20 13.85
C THR A 160 -4.69 -14.51 12.56
N CYS A 161 -4.78 -15.28 11.49
CA CYS A 161 -5.26 -14.78 10.22
C CYS A 161 -6.75 -14.40 10.33
N PRO A 162 -7.18 -13.25 9.80
CA PRO A 162 -8.57 -12.82 9.93
C PRO A 162 -9.52 -13.65 9.07
N THR A 163 -9.04 -14.19 7.94
CA THR A 163 -9.87 -14.90 6.94
C THR A 163 -10.09 -16.37 7.29
N ALA A 164 -9.17 -16.99 8.02
CA ALA A 164 -9.29 -18.35 8.47
C ALA A 164 -8.81 -18.42 9.92
N LYS A 165 -9.49 -19.18 10.78
CA LYS A 165 -9.15 -19.35 12.21
C LYS A 165 -7.84 -20.17 12.42
N LYS A 166 -6.81 -19.90 11.61
CA LYS A 166 -5.47 -20.49 11.62
C LYS A 166 -4.42 -19.39 11.71
N LYS A 167 -3.20 -19.77 12.09
CA LYS A 167 -2.06 -18.85 12.13
C LYS A 167 -1.62 -18.43 10.74
N TRP A 168 -0.97 -17.28 10.66
CA TRP A 168 -0.22 -16.90 9.49
C TRP A 168 0.94 -17.86 9.25
N THR A 169 1.25 -18.12 7.98
CA THR A 169 2.44 -18.87 7.54
C THR A 169 3.36 -17.89 6.84
N VAL A 170 4.67 -17.98 7.10
CA VAL A 170 5.68 -17.16 6.42
C VAL A 170 6.50 -18.04 5.51
N LYS A 171 6.72 -17.59 4.28
CA LYS A 171 7.70 -18.16 3.35
C LYS A 171 8.78 -17.12 3.09
N TRP A 172 10.02 -17.47 3.39
CA TRP A 172 11.17 -16.59 3.21
C TRP A 172 11.91 -17.04 1.94
N ASP A 173 11.79 -16.28 0.86
CA ASP A 173 12.27 -16.65 -0.49
C ASP A 173 13.63 -16.00 -0.86
N THR A 174 14.37 -15.55 0.15
CA THR A 174 15.65 -14.85 -0.01
C THR A 174 16.63 -15.27 1.07
N ASP A 175 17.93 -15.26 0.77
CA ASP A 175 18.96 -15.57 1.76
C ASP A 175 19.32 -14.36 2.65
N THR A 176 18.67 -13.22 2.41
CA THR A 176 18.93 -11.97 3.15
C THR A 176 18.16 -11.97 4.48
N ASP A 177 18.90 -11.76 5.58
CA ASP A 177 18.34 -11.52 6.90
C ASP A 177 19.13 -10.38 7.58
N TYR A 178 18.44 -9.30 7.95
CA TYR A 178 19.08 -8.11 8.52
C TYR A 178 19.15 -8.20 10.04
N PRO A 179 20.27 -7.82 10.67
CA PRO A 179 20.33 -7.65 12.11
C PRO A 179 19.47 -6.44 12.53
N ILE A 180 18.85 -6.54 13.70
CA ILE A 180 18.17 -5.43 14.34
C ILE A 180 19.17 -4.72 15.26
N ASP A 181 19.82 -3.70 14.73
CA ASP A 181 20.85 -2.93 15.46
C ASP A 181 20.23 -2.00 16.53
N GLU A 182 18.99 -1.58 16.32
CA GLU A 182 18.23 -0.75 17.23
C GLU A 182 16.78 -1.23 17.38
N PRO A 183 16.16 -1.12 18.57
CA PRO A 183 14.79 -1.58 18.78
C PRO A 183 13.80 -0.86 17.86
N LEU A 184 12.95 -1.62 17.17
CA LEU A 184 11.89 -1.08 16.31
C LEU A 184 10.54 -1.23 17.02
N THR A 185 9.73 -0.17 17.06
CA THR A 185 8.41 -0.19 17.70
C THR A 185 7.35 0.41 16.77
N PHE A 186 6.27 -0.32 16.53
CA PHE A 186 5.14 0.08 15.70
C PHE A 186 3.85 0.07 16.52
N ARG A 187 3.10 1.18 16.47
CA ARG A 187 1.79 1.32 17.14
C ARG A 187 0.71 1.49 16.10
N VAL A 188 0.08 0.38 15.73
CA VAL A 188 -0.85 0.33 14.58
C VAL A 188 -2.11 -0.47 14.91
N ARG A 189 -3.06 -0.55 13.98
CA ARG A 189 -4.38 -1.14 14.25
C ARG A 189 -4.41 -2.64 14.08
N ASN A 190 -3.60 -3.18 13.18
CA ASN A 190 -3.60 -4.59 12.83
C ASN A 190 -2.21 -5.05 12.38
N PHE A 191 -2.06 -6.37 12.31
CA PHE A 191 -0.79 -7.02 12.01
C PHE A 191 -0.29 -6.74 10.58
N GLU A 192 -1.20 -6.64 9.61
CA GLU A 192 -0.81 -6.35 8.23
C GLU A 192 -0.23 -4.95 8.09
N GLU A 193 -0.80 -3.95 8.76
CA GLU A 193 -0.25 -2.60 8.81
C GLU A 193 1.13 -2.56 9.49
N ALA A 194 1.33 -3.36 10.55
CA ALA A 194 2.63 -3.49 11.21
C ALA A 194 3.67 -4.11 10.27
N THR A 195 3.26 -5.12 9.51
CA THR A 195 4.09 -5.79 8.49
C THR A 195 4.49 -4.81 7.40
N ASP A 196 3.52 -4.06 6.85
CA ASP A 196 3.77 -3.05 5.82
C ASP A 196 4.76 -1.98 6.31
N GLN A 197 4.57 -1.45 7.53
CA GLN A 197 5.48 -0.45 8.09
C GLN A 197 6.88 -1.00 8.34
N LEU A 198 7.01 -2.22 8.86
CA LEU A 198 8.30 -2.87 9.09
C LEU A 198 9.08 -3.04 7.78
N PHE A 199 8.48 -3.67 6.76
CA PHE A 199 9.18 -3.94 5.51
C PHE A 199 9.37 -2.69 4.64
N ASN A 200 8.59 -1.63 4.86
CA ASN A 200 8.84 -0.35 4.20
C ASN A 200 10.20 0.26 4.57
N LEU A 201 10.73 0.00 5.78
CA LEU A 201 12.07 0.44 6.20
C LEU A 201 13.18 -0.19 5.35
N TYR A 202 12.98 -1.44 4.90
CA TYR A 202 14.00 -2.22 4.19
C TYR A 202 13.95 -2.05 2.67
N ARG A 203 13.01 -1.27 2.11
CA ARG A 203 12.89 -1.04 0.67
C ARG A 203 14.08 -0.30 0.04
N LYS A 204 14.88 0.37 0.87
CA LYS A 204 16.09 1.11 0.45
C LYS A 204 17.36 0.54 1.09
N ALA A 205 17.27 -0.64 1.70
CA ALA A 205 18.45 -1.34 2.20
C ALA A 205 19.33 -1.78 1.01
N GLN A 206 20.55 -2.22 1.31
CA GLN A 206 21.50 -2.66 0.28
C GLN A 206 20.91 -3.78 -0.60
N VAL A 207 20.22 -4.74 0.03
CA VAL A 207 19.35 -5.72 -0.62
C VAL A 207 17.90 -5.44 -0.19
N PRO A 208 17.07 -4.82 -1.04
CA PRO A 208 15.70 -4.52 -0.68
C PRO A 208 14.91 -5.77 -0.30
N LEU A 209 14.12 -5.68 0.77
CA LEU A 209 13.18 -6.72 1.18
C LEU A 209 11.74 -6.23 1.07
N TYR A 210 10.86 -7.13 0.64
CA TYR A 210 9.45 -6.89 0.46
C TYR A 210 8.61 -7.98 1.13
N ALA A 211 7.43 -7.58 1.61
CA ALA A 211 6.43 -8.49 2.13
C ALA A 211 5.18 -8.49 1.24
N ASP A 212 4.81 -9.66 0.75
CA ASP A 212 3.55 -9.88 0.02
C ASP A 212 2.58 -10.69 0.90
N GLY A 213 1.44 -10.09 1.27
CA GLY A 213 0.42 -10.73 2.10
C GLY A 213 -0.75 -11.32 1.30
N TYR A 214 -1.02 -12.62 1.49
CA TYR A 214 -2.12 -13.36 0.86
C TYR A 214 -3.15 -13.79 1.91
N ARG A 215 -4.07 -12.88 2.26
CA ARG A 215 -5.12 -13.11 3.30
C ARG A 215 -5.91 -14.41 3.13
N ASN A 216 -6.34 -14.73 1.92
CA ASN A 216 -7.14 -15.94 1.66
C ASN A 216 -6.36 -17.25 1.93
N GLN A 217 -5.03 -17.19 1.86
CA GLN A 217 -4.15 -18.35 2.10
C GLN A 217 -3.54 -18.29 3.51
N CYS A 218 -3.66 -17.16 4.21
CA CYS A 218 -2.94 -16.83 5.43
C CYS A 218 -1.43 -16.99 5.25
N LEU A 219 -0.92 -16.57 4.09
CA LEU A 219 0.48 -16.70 3.71
C LEU A 219 1.08 -15.31 3.55
N ILE A 220 2.27 -15.12 4.11
CA ILE A 220 3.13 -13.96 3.86
C ILE A 220 4.39 -14.47 3.17
N ILE A 221 4.76 -13.86 2.05
CA ILE A 221 6.01 -14.18 1.34
C ILE A 221 6.95 -13.00 1.49
N ILE A 222 8.16 -13.25 1.99
CA ILE A 222 9.24 -12.28 2.07
C ILE A 222 10.22 -12.54 0.94
N ASN A 223 10.55 -11.51 0.16
CA ASN A 223 11.40 -11.61 -1.03
C ASN A 223 12.20 -10.35 -1.31
#